data_AF-A0A7W1YCP1-F1
#
_entry.id   AF-A0A7W1YCP1-F1
#
_cell.length_a   1.000
_cell.length_b   1.000
_cell.length_c   1.000
_cell.angle_alpha   90.00
_cell.angle_beta   90.00
_cell.angle_gamma   90.00
#
_symmetry.space_group_name_H-M   'P 1'
#
loop_
_entity.id
_entity.type
_entity.pdbx_description
1 polymer ?
#
loop_
_entity_poly.entity_id
_entity_poly.type
_entity_poly.pdbx_seq_one_letter_code
_entity_poly.pdbx_strand_id
1 'polypeptide(L)'
;MRATHFCDACGKVQPPRPSDYFAFFGLSRKLNLDTSQLEREFYNLSRKLHPDVYARMDAQEQSWSLEQSSRLNDAYRTLRDPVKRTEYMLRLEGVELEEQSKSATEAARQTGQVKEQVVPAELLEEVFELNMQLEELKAQHKLGEDDPALLEEIGKQKMSFQDMLERCTGELQKLWDEWDAAAANGDGVKREQVRDEMVSLLNRRNYIRNLVRDIGDVLQGGPEGTHS
;
A
#
# COMPACT_ATOMS: atom_id res chain seq x y z
N MET A 1 19.25 -13.57 7.12
CA MET A 1 19.12 -14.51 8.26
C MET A 1 17.74 -14.32 8.88
N ARG A 2 17.11 -15.39 9.38
CA ARG A 2 15.79 -15.31 10.03
C ARG A 2 15.90 -14.69 11.41
N ALA A 3 14.90 -13.89 11.81
CA ALA A 3 14.78 -13.40 13.17
C ALA A 3 14.57 -14.57 14.16
N THR A 4 15.18 -14.47 15.34
CA THR A 4 15.06 -15.50 16.38
C THR A 4 13.77 -15.28 17.17
N HIS A 5 12.73 -16.06 16.87
CA HIS A 5 11.44 -16.00 17.58
C HIS A 5 11.38 -16.89 18.81
N PHE A 6 12.16 -17.97 18.82
CA PHE A 6 12.16 -19.02 19.85
C PHE A 6 13.59 -19.35 20.26
N CYS A 7 13.77 -19.84 21.49
CA CYS A 7 15.06 -20.36 21.95
C CYS A 7 15.37 -21.70 21.29
N ASP A 8 16.55 -21.85 20.70
CA ASP A 8 16.97 -23.09 20.04
C ASP A 8 17.11 -24.28 21.00
N ALA A 9 17.36 -24.01 22.29
CA ALA A 9 17.56 -25.06 23.30
C ALA A 9 16.26 -25.53 23.95
N CYS A 10 15.30 -24.64 24.19
CA CYS A 10 14.10 -24.96 24.98
C CYS A 10 12.76 -24.63 24.30
N GLY A 11 12.78 -24.02 23.11
CA GLY A 11 11.57 -23.70 22.34
C GLY A 11 10.72 -22.55 22.90
N LYS A 12 11.11 -21.95 24.04
CA LYS A 12 10.42 -20.79 24.63
C LYS A 12 10.41 -19.60 23.69
N VAL A 13 9.29 -18.89 23.65
CA VAL A 13 9.18 -17.62 22.93
C VAL A 13 10.22 -16.63 23.47
N GLN A 14 10.86 -15.90 22.56
CA GLN A 14 11.90 -14.93 22.90
C GLN A 14 11.35 -13.51 22.88
N PRO A 15 12.01 -12.55 23.55
CA PRO A 15 11.67 -11.15 23.42
C PRO A 15 11.76 -10.71 21.95
N PRO A 16 10.76 -9.97 21.45
CA PRO A 16 10.77 -9.45 20.09
C PRO A 16 11.99 -8.55 19.86
N ARG A 17 12.71 -8.80 18.77
CA ARG A 17 13.89 -8.00 18.39
C ARG A 17 13.60 -7.17 17.14
N PRO A 18 14.17 -5.96 17.00
CA PRO A 18 14.07 -5.21 15.75
C PRO A 18 14.62 -6.02 14.57
N SER A 19 13.80 -6.15 13.53
CA SER A 19 14.14 -6.83 12.28
C SER A 19 13.20 -6.34 11.18
N ASP A 20 13.65 -6.35 9.94
CA ASP A 20 12.72 -6.14 8.83
C ASP A 20 11.79 -7.36 8.65
N TYR A 21 10.73 -7.21 7.87
CA TYR A 21 9.73 -8.25 7.63
C TYR A 21 10.26 -9.42 6.81
N PHE A 22 11.23 -9.19 5.91
CA PHE A 22 11.85 -10.30 5.17
C PHE A 22 12.66 -11.17 6.14
N ALA A 23 13.48 -10.54 6.99
CA ALA A 23 14.21 -11.21 8.06
C ALA A 23 13.27 -11.89 9.07
N PHE A 24 12.11 -11.30 9.38
CA PHE A 24 11.11 -11.94 10.23
C PHE A 24 10.68 -13.31 9.69
N PHE A 25 10.38 -13.42 8.39
CA PHE A 25 10.06 -14.71 7.76
C PHE A 25 11.28 -15.55 7.39
N GLY A 26 12.50 -14.99 7.45
CA GLY A 26 13.71 -15.63 6.96
C GLY A 26 13.78 -15.68 5.42
N LEU A 27 13.06 -14.77 4.76
CA LEU A 27 13.02 -14.65 3.30
C LEU A 27 14.13 -13.72 2.80
N SER A 28 14.48 -13.87 1.52
CA SER A 28 15.39 -12.92 0.87
C SER A 28 14.69 -11.58 0.68
N ARG A 29 15.42 -10.48 0.88
CA ARG A 29 14.93 -9.12 0.64
C ARG A 29 14.87 -8.86 -0.87
N LYS A 30 13.81 -9.35 -1.51
CA LYS A 30 13.52 -9.21 -2.94
C LYS A 30 12.10 -8.72 -3.16
N LEU A 31 11.89 -7.98 -4.24
CA LEU A 31 10.54 -7.54 -4.64
C LEU A 31 9.78 -8.68 -5.32
N ASN A 32 10.46 -9.52 -6.10
CA ASN A 32 9.94 -10.79 -6.60
C ASN A 32 9.95 -11.85 -5.50
N LEU A 33 8.96 -11.75 -4.62
CA LEU A 33 8.77 -12.65 -3.50
C LEU A 33 7.88 -13.84 -3.88
N ASP A 34 8.30 -15.06 -3.50
CA ASP A 34 7.43 -16.24 -3.55
C ASP A 34 6.34 -16.12 -2.47
N THR A 35 5.14 -15.73 -2.90
CA THR A 35 3.99 -15.56 -2.00
C THR A 35 3.50 -16.87 -1.41
N SER A 36 3.74 -18.00 -2.09
CA SER A 36 3.39 -19.32 -1.57
C SER A 36 4.33 -19.71 -0.44
N GLN A 37 5.62 -19.38 -0.55
CA GLN A 37 6.57 -19.55 0.55
C GLN A 37 6.23 -18.66 1.74
N LEU A 38 5.90 -17.39 1.48
CA LEU A 38 5.45 -16.45 2.52
C LEU A 38 4.25 -17.00 3.29
N GLU A 39 3.23 -17.49 2.58
CA GLU A 39 2.01 -18.03 3.19
C GLU A 39 2.29 -19.30 4.04
N ARG A 40 3.15 -20.21 3.55
CA ARG A 40 3.59 -21.38 4.34
C ARG A 40 4.27 -20.96 5.63
N GLU A 41 5.19 -20.01 5.58
CA GLU A 41 5.89 -19.51 6.77
C GLU A 41 4.94 -18.77 7.73
N PHE A 42 3.96 -18.03 7.20
CA PHE A 42 2.93 -17.40 8.00
C PHE A 42 2.12 -18.41 8.82
N TYR A 43 1.59 -19.47 8.20
CA TYR A 43 0.84 -20.49 8.94
C TYR A 43 1.71 -21.27 9.92
N ASN A 44 2.99 -21.49 9.60
CA ASN A 44 3.93 -22.15 10.50
C ASN A 44 4.22 -21.31 11.75
N LEU A 45 4.47 -20.01 11.58
CA LEU A 45 4.71 -19.10 12.69
C LEU A 45 3.45 -18.79 13.48
N SER A 46 2.30 -18.61 12.82
CA SER A 46 1.02 -18.31 13.48
C SER A 46 0.66 -19.38 14.50
N ARG A 47 0.78 -20.66 14.13
CA ARG A 47 0.55 -21.78 15.04
C ARG A 47 1.48 -21.80 16.25
N LYS A 48 2.72 -21.35 16.10
CA LYS A 48 3.73 -21.35 17.17
C LYS A 48 3.68 -20.10 18.04
N LEU A 49 3.28 -18.97 17.49
CA LEU A 49 3.24 -17.68 18.19
C LEU A 49 1.87 -17.37 18.79
N HIS A 50 0.81 -18.10 18.43
CA HIS A 50 -0.57 -17.81 18.83
C HIS A 50 -0.69 -17.61 20.36
N PRO A 51 -1.34 -16.52 20.83
CA PRO A 51 -1.48 -16.22 22.26
C PRO A 51 -2.05 -17.36 23.10
N ASP A 52 -2.99 -18.13 22.54
CA ASP A 52 -3.58 -19.30 23.22
C ASP A 52 -2.56 -20.36 23.63
N VAL A 53 -1.46 -20.51 22.89
CA VAL A 53 -0.37 -21.46 23.24
C VAL A 53 0.33 -21.03 24.53
N TYR A 54 0.32 -19.73 24.84
CA TYR A 54 1.03 -19.12 25.97
C TYR A 54 0.09 -18.68 27.09
N ALA A 55 -1.23 -18.91 26.99
CA ALA A 55 -2.23 -18.43 27.96
C ALA A 55 -2.00 -18.89 29.42
N ARG A 56 -1.23 -19.97 29.62
CA ARG A 56 -0.85 -20.51 30.94
C ARG A 56 0.60 -20.23 31.34
N MET A 57 1.36 -19.53 30.50
CA MET A 57 2.76 -19.17 30.76
C MET A 57 2.84 -17.91 31.63
N ASP A 58 4.05 -17.48 31.99
CA ASP A 58 4.22 -16.23 32.73
C ASP A 58 3.78 -15.01 31.89
N ALA A 59 3.54 -13.89 32.57
CA ALA A 59 3.07 -12.67 31.94
C ALA A 59 4.03 -12.14 30.85
N GLN A 60 5.32 -12.46 30.95
CA GLN A 60 6.34 -12.00 30.02
C GLN A 60 6.26 -12.80 28.70
N GLU A 61 6.17 -14.12 28.76
CA GLU A 61 5.97 -14.99 27.60
C GLU A 61 4.63 -14.71 26.91
N GLN A 62 3.56 -14.44 27.68
CA GLN A 62 2.26 -14.00 27.12
C GLN A 62 2.40 -12.69 26.33
N SER A 63 3.07 -11.69 26.91
CA SER A 63 3.30 -10.39 26.26
C SER A 63 4.13 -10.54 24.99
N TRP A 64 5.19 -11.35 25.01
CA TRP A 64 6.05 -11.58 23.84
C TRP A 64 5.31 -12.29 22.72
N SER A 65 4.52 -13.32 23.04
CA SER A 65 3.68 -14.03 22.07
C SER A 65 2.66 -13.10 21.41
N LEU A 66 2.01 -12.22 22.18
CA LEU A 66 1.05 -11.25 21.66
C LEU A 66 1.72 -10.26 20.69
N GLU A 67 2.83 -9.65 21.10
CA GLU A 67 3.55 -8.67 20.27
C GLU A 67 4.08 -9.32 18.98
N GLN A 68 4.69 -10.49 19.07
CA GLN A 68 5.19 -11.21 17.91
C GLN A 68 4.06 -11.68 16.97
N SER A 69 2.90 -12.06 17.51
CA SER A 69 1.72 -12.42 16.69
C SER A 69 1.15 -11.23 15.94
N SER A 70 1.07 -10.05 16.58
CA SER A 70 0.66 -8.82 15.90
C SER A 70 1.63 -8.50 14.76
N ARG A 71 2.93 -8.54 15.05
CA ARG A 71 3.97 -8.25 14.06
C ARG A 71 4.01 -9.25 12.91
N LEU A 72 3.74 -10.53 13.18
CA LEU A 72 3.58 -11.56 12.16
C LEU A 72 2.46 -11.20 11.17
N ASN A 73 1.31 -10.76 11.68
CA ASN A 73 0.17 -10.36 10.85
C ASN A 73 0.49 -9.14 10.00
N ASP A 74 1.13 -8.13 10.59
CA ASP A 74 1.51 -6.90 9.86
C ASP A 74 2.55 -7.20 8.77
N ALA A 75 3.56 -8.01 9.10
CA ALA A 75 4.57 -8.45 8.15
C ALA A 75 3.95 -9.24 6.99
N TYR A 76 3.03 -10.16 7.29
CA TYR A 76 2.35 -10.95 6.26
C TYR A 76 1.49 -10.08 5.33
N ARG A 77 0.64 -9.21 5.90
CA ARG A 77 -0.21 -8.30 5.13
C ARG A 77 0.61 -7.37 4.25
N THR A 78 1.76 -6.90 4.75
CA THR A 78 2.65 -6.01 4.02
C THR A 78 3.36 -6.72 2.88
N LEU A 79 3.94 -7.90 3.12
CA LEU A 79 4.73 -8.60 2.09
C LEU A 79 3.87 -9.32 1.04
N ARG A 80 2.62 -9.68 1.39
CA ARG A 80 1.69 -10.32 0.47
C ARG A 80 1.12 -9.35 -0.57
N ASP A 81 0.89 -8.11 -0.18
CA ASP A 81 0.35 -7.08 -1.07
C ASP A 81 1.49 -6.47 -1.93
N PRO A 82 1.41 -6.54 -3.27
CA PRO A 82 2.39 -5.97 -4.19
C PRO A 82 2.81 -4.52 -3.87
N VAL A 83 1.83 -3.66 -3.62
CA VAL A 83 2.03 -2.23 -3.45
C VAL A 83 2.68 -1.99 -2.09
N LYS A 84 2.09 -2.54 -1.02
CA LYS A 84 2.64 -2.41 0.34
C LYS A 84 4.03 -3.00 0.46
N ARG A 85 4.32 -4.10 -0.24
CA ARG A 85 5.67 -4.69 -0.29
C ARG A 85 6.68 -3.73 -0.92
N THR A 86 6.28 -3.08 -2.02
CA THR A 86 7.15 -2.08 -2.68
C THR A 86 7.37 -0.87 -1.78
N GLU A 87 6.30 -0.32 -1.20
CA GLU A 87 6.39 0.78 -0.23
C GLU A 87 7.28 0.42 0.96
N TYR A 88 7.17 -0.81 1.45
CA TYR A 88 8.01 -1.30 2.53
C TYR A 88 9.48 -1.40 2.12
N MET A 89 9.77 -1.89 0.92
CA MET A 89 11.13 -1.91 0.38
C MET A 89 11.69 -0.48 0.30
N LEU A 90 10.94 0.47 -0.27
CA LEU A 90 11.35 1.87 -0.36
C LEU A 90 11.64 2.49 1.01
N ARG A 91 10.81 2.21 2.01
CA ARG A 91 11.06 2.65 3.40
C ARG A 91 12.35 2.07 3.98
N LEU A 92 12.70 0.82 3.67
CA LEU A 92 13.98 0.23 4.09
C LEU A 92 15.19 0.89 3.43
N GLU A 93 14.99 1.55 2.29
CA GLU A 93 15.99 2.37 1.59
C GLU A 93 15.95 3.84 2.03
N GLY A 94 15.12 4.19 3.02
CA GLY A 94 15.01 5.55 3.54
C GLY A 94 14.10 6.48 2.74
N VAL A 95 13.30 5.95 1.81
CA VAL A 95 12.35 6.74 1.02
C VAL A 95 10.95 6.68 1.62
N GLU A 96 10.34 7.86 1.84
CA GLU A 96 8.93 8.00 2.21
C GLU A 96 8.13 8.54 1.03
N LEU A 97 6.98 7.91 0.72
CA LEU A 97 6.05 8.42 -0.29
C LEU A 97 5.29 9.64 0.22
N GLU A 98 4.87 10.52 -0.70
CA GLU A 98 4.19 11.78 -0.37
C GLU A 98 2.92 11.58 0.47
N GLU A 99 2.13 10.54 0.15
CA GLU A 99 0.90 10.22 0.89
C GLU A 99 1.20 9.84 2.36
N GLN A 100 2.37 9.24 2.62
CA GLN A 100 2.83 8.80 3.94
C GLN A 100 3.66 9.86 4.67
N SER A 101 4.09 10.93 3.97
CA SER A 101 4.91 11.98 4.58
C SER A 101 4.12 12.72 5.68
N LYS A 102 4.70 12.77 6.87
CA LYS A 102 4.12 13.49 8.02
C LYS A 102 4.03 14.99 7.75
N SER A 103 5.02 15.55 7.08
CA SER A 103 5.05 16.97 6.69
C SER A 103 3.91 17.36 5.77
N ALA A 104 3.60 16.58 4.72
CA ALA A 104 2.46 16.88 3.85
C ALA A 104 1.12 16.70 4.57
N THR A 105 1.06 15.77 5.53
CA THR A 105 -0.15 15.50 6.34
C THR A 105 -0.39 16.60 7.38
N GLU A 106 0.68 17.11 8.00
CA GLU A 106 0.63 18.22 8.95
C GLU A 106 0.34 19.55 8.25
N ALA A 107 0.94 19.79 7.08
CA ALA A 107 0.66 20.97 6.27
C ALA A 107 -0.82 21.05 5.86
N ALA A 108 -1.38 19.96 5.31
CA ALA A 108 -2.80 19.88 4.95
C ALA A 108 -3.75 20.10 6.15
N ARG A 109 -3.37 19.59 7.33
CA ARG A 109 -4.14 19.75 8.57
C ARG A 109 -4.09 21.18 9.12
N GLN A 110 -2.99 21.90 8.92
CA GLN A 110 -2.81 23.28 9.38
C GLN A 110 -3.49 24.29 8.45
N THR A 111 -3.50 24.05 7.14
CA THR A 111 -4.09 24.97 6.16
C THR A 111 -5.57 24.71 5.91
N GLY A 112 -6.11 23.56 6.36
CA GLY A 112 -7.47 23.13 6.04
C GLY A 112 -7.67 22.80 4.56
N GLN A 113 -6.59 22.79 3.78
CA GLN A 113 -6.58 22.45 2.37
C GLN A 113 -6.42 20.93 2.22
N VAL A 114 -7.18 20.35 1.29
CA VAL A 114 -6.90 18.99 0.80
C VAL A 114 -5.46 18.99 0.29
N LYS A 115 -4.68 17.92 0.55
CA LYS A 115 -3.32 17.77 -0.02
C LYS A 115 -3.44 18.07 -1.51
N GLU A 116 -2.82 19.16 -1.97
CA GLU A 116 -2.79 19.51 -3.38
C GLU A 116 -1.87 18.49 -4.05
N GLN A 117 -2.43 17.31 -4.37
CA GLN A 117 -1.71 16.29 -5.10
C GLN A 117 -1.44 16.87 -6.48
N VAL A 118 -0.15 17.04 -6.79
CA VAL A 118 0.28 17.48 -8.11
C VAL A 118 -0.26 16.46 -9.11
N VAL A 119 -1.13 16.92 -10.01
CA VAL A 119 -1.66 16.08 -11.07
C VAL A 119 -0.49 15.62 -11.94
N PRO A 120 -0.27 14.31 -12.12
CA PRO A 120 0.75 13.83 -13.04
C PRO A 120 0.56 14.48 -14.42
N ALA A 121 1.64 14.99 -15.01
CA ALA A 121 1.55 15.79 -16.25
C ALA A 121 0.82 15.05 -17.38
N GLU A 122 0.96 13.74 -17.41
CA GLU A 122 0.31 12.81 -18.35
C GLU A 122 -1.18 12.54 -18.10
N LEU A 123 -1.75 13.02 -16.98
CA LEU A 123 -3.18 12.87 -16.64
C LEU A 123 -3.91 14.23 -16.65
N LEU A 124 -3.22 15.33 -16.98
CA LEU A 124 -3.76 16.67 -16.84
C LEU A 124 -5.03 16.89 -17.66
N GLU A 125 -5.07 16.37 -18.89
CA GLU A 125 -6.18 16.53 -19.81
C GLU A 125 -7.40 15.72 -19.32
N GLU A 126 -7.23 14.43 -19.06
CA GLU A 126 -8.31 13.55 -18.62
C GLU A 126 -8.89 13.97 -17.27
N VAL A 127 -8.05 14.43 -16.33
CA VAL A 127 -8.49 14.94 -15.04
C VAL A 127 -9.26 16.26 -15.20
N PHE A 128 -8.81 17.14 -16.09
CA PHE A 128 -9.50 18.40 -16.34
C PHE A 128 -10.91 18.15 -16.91
N GLU A 129 -11.01 17.29 -17.93
CA GLU A 129 -12.29 16.89 -18.51
C GLU A 129 -13.23 16.26 -17.47
N LEU A 130 -12.70 15.32 -16.67
CA LEU A 130 -13.47 14.68 -15.61
C LEU A 130 -13.99 15.70 -14.59
N ASN A 131 -13.15 16.63 -14.14
CA ASN A 131 -13.56 17.64 -13.16
C ASN A 131 -14.73 18.50 -13.68
N MET A 132 -14.67 18.89 -14.95
CA MET A 132 -15.75 19.63 -15.60
C MET A 132 -17.06 18.82 -15.65
N GLN A 133 -16.97 17.53 -16.01
CA GLN A 133 -18.13 16.62 -16.01
C GLN A 133 -18.71 16.40 -14.60
N LEU A 134 -17.86 16.26 -13.58
CA LEU A 134 -18.29 16.10 -12.19
C LEU A 134 -18.97 17.38 -11.65
N GLU A 135 -18.52 18.56 -12.06
CA GLU A 135 -19.16 19.83 -11.73
C GLU A 135 -20.54 19.95 -12.39
N GLU A 136 -20.64 19.58 -13.68
CA GLU A 136 -21.91 19.54 -14.40
C GLU A 136 -22.90 18.58 -13.75
N LEU A 137 -22.45 17.37 -13.41
CA LEU A 137 -23.28 16.36 -12.74
C LEU A 137 -23.78 16.86 -11.37
N LYS A 138 -22.93 17.54 -10.59
CA LYS A 138 -23.34 18.15 -9.31
C LYS A 138 -24.39 19.25 -9.50
N ALA A 139 -24.30 20.03 -10.57
CA ALA A 139 -25.28 21.07 -10.88
C ALA A 139 -26.63 20.45 -11.28
N GLN A 140 -26.61 19.41 -12.11
CA GLN A 140 -27.76 18.62 -12.53
C GLN A 140 -28.47 17.95 -11.34
N HIS A 141 -27.73 17.30 -10.44
CA HIS A 141 -28.29 16.69 -9.22
C HIS A 141 -29.02 17.70 -8.33
N LYS A 142 -28.51 18.93 -8.19
CA LYS A 142 -29.18 19.99 -7.40
C LYS A 142 -30.51 20.43 -8.01
N LEU A 143 -30.67 20.25 -9.33
CA LEU A 143 -31.89 20.55 -10.06
C LEU A 143 -32.84 19.34 -10.17
N GLY A 144 -32.39 18.15 -9.75
CA GLY A 144 -33.13 16.90 -9.89
C GLY A 144 -33.21 16.40 -11.34
N GLU A 145 -32.28 16.83 -12.19
CA GLU A 145 -32.22 16.54 -13.62
C GLU A 145 -30.98 15.70 -13.95
N ASP A 146 -30.95 14.43 -13.53
CA ASP A 146 -29.81 13.55 -13.80
C ASP A 146 -29.77 13.19 -15.30
N ASP A 147 -28.71 13.58 -16.01
CA ASP A 147 -28.49 13.19 -17.41
C ASP A 147 -27.86 11.78 -17.50
N PRO A 148 -28.59 10.77 -18.02
CA PRO A 148 -28.06 9.42 -18.17
C PRO A 148 -26.83 9.36 -19.08
N ALA A 149 -26.70 10.26 -20.07
CA ALA A 149 -25.56 10.27 -20.98
C ALA A 149 -24.28 10.74 -20.27
N LEU A 150 -24.39 11.78 -19.42
CA LEU A 150 -23.28 12.25 -18.60
C LEU A 150 -22.82 11.18 -17.60
N LEU A 151 -23.76 10.49 -16.95
CA LEU A 151 -23.45 9.38 -16.05
C LEU A 151 -22.72 8.23 -16.78
N GLU A 152 -23.13 7.91 -18.01
CA GLU A 152 -22.45 6.90 -18.83
C GLU A 152 -21.01 7.32 -19.16
N GLU A 153 -20.79 8.59 -19.51
CA GLU A 153 -19.47 9.11 -19.88
C GLU A 153 -18.49 9.12 -18.69
N ILE A 154 -18.94 9.60 -17.52
CA ILE A 154 -18.18 9.53 -16.27
C ILE A 154 -17.88 8.06 -15.91
N GLY A 155 -18.83 7.16 -16.16
CA GLY A 155 -18.62 5.71 -16.02
C GLY A 155 -17.50 5.18 -16.91
N LYS A 156 -17.44 5.59 -18.18
CA LYS A 156 -16.35 5.21 -19.11
C LYS A 156 -15.01 5.77 -18.67
N GLN A 157 -14.95 7.04 -18.24
CA GLN A 157 -13.71 7.63 -17.71
C GLN A 157 -13.22 6.89 -16.47
N LYS A 158 -14.13 6.51 -15.55
CA LYS A 158 -13.79 5.67 -14.39
C LYS A 158 -13.15 4.35 -14.82
N MET A 159 -13.70 3.68 -15.83
CA MET A 159 -13.13 2.45 -16.37
C MET A 159 -11.73 2.69 -16.97
N SER A 160 -11.53 3.79 -17.71
CA SER A 160 -10.21 4.17 -18.23
C SER A 160 -9.17 4.32 -17.12
N PHE A 161 -9.51 5.02 -16.03
CA PHE A 161 -8.61 5.14 -14.88
C PHE A 161 -8.37 3.81 -14.16
N GLN A 162 -9.35 2.91 -14.11
CA GLN A 162 -9.16 1.54 -13.60
C GLN A 162 -8.16 0.76 -14.47
N ASP A 163 -8.26 0.85 -15.79
CA ASP A 163 -7.30 0.23 -16.70
C ASP A 163 -5.88 0.82 -16.51
N MET A 164 -5.76 2.12 -16.24
CA MET A 164 -4.47 2.74 -15.91
C MET A 164 -3.88 2.18 -14.60
N LEU A 165 -4.69 1.87 -13.59
CA LEU A 165 -4.21 1.21 -12.35
C LEU A 165 -3.68 -0.20 -12.63
N GLU A 166 -4.32 -0.95 -13.52
CA GLU A 166 -3.84 -2.26 -13.95
C GLU A 166 -2.51 -2.16 -14.69
N ARG A 167 -2.37 -1.18 -15.61
CA ARG A 167 -1.11 -0.90 -16.29
C ARG A 167 0.01 -0.56 -15.30
N CYS A 168 -0.27 0.29 -14.31
CA CYS A 168 0.69 0.60 -13.25
C CYS A 168 1.14 -0.66 -12.49
N THR A 169 0.25 -1.64 -12.31
CA THR A 169 0.59 -2.91 -11.67
C THR A 169 1.55 -3.73 -12.52
N GLY A 170 1.35 -3.76 -13.85
CA GLY A 170 2.28 -4.41 -14.79
C GLY A 170 3.63 -3.71 -14.89
N GLU A 171 3.67 -2.39 -14.86
CA GLU A 171 4.92 -1.61 -14.82
C GLU A 171 5.69 -1.86 -13.51
N LEU A 172 4.99 -1.92 -12.38
CA LEU A 172 5.58 -2.19 -11.08
C LEU A 172 6.32 -3.54 -11.07
N GLN A 173 5.73 -4.56 -11.69
CA GLN A 173 6.34 -5.87 -11.82
C GLN A 173 7.64 -5.83 -12.64
N LYS A 174 7.72 -5.03 -13.71
CA LYS A 174 8.96 -4.87 -14.48
C LYS A 174 10.05 -4.19 -13.65
N LEU A 175 9.70 -3.15 -12.89
CA LEU A 175 10.64 -2.47 -11.99
C LEU A 175 11.16 -3.41 -10.91
N TRP A 176 10.37 -4.39 -10.45
CA TRP A 176 10.85 -5.41 -9.51
C TRP A 176 11.93 -6.29 -10.11
N ASP A 177 11.75 -6.72 -11.36
CA ASP A 177 12.75 -7.54 -12.08
C ASP A 177 14.07 -6.77 -12.22
N GLU A 178 13.99 -5.49 -12.59
CA GLU A 178 15.16 -4.62 -12.69
C GLU A 178 15.82 -4.36 -11.34
N TRP A 179 15.03 -4.11 -10.29
CA TRP A 179 15.52 -3.91 -8.93
C TRP A 179 16.26 -5.14 -8.41
N ASP A 180 15.65 -6.32 -8.51
CA ASP A 180 16.24 -7.55 -8.00
C ASP A 180 17.48 -7.96 -8.81
N ALA A 181 17.50 -7.69 -10.12
CA ALA A 181 18.68 -7.88 -10.97
C ALA A 181 19.81 -6.91 -10.59
N ALA A 182 19.52 -5.63 -10.42
CA ALA A 182 20.49 -4.62 -9.99
C ALA A 182 21.08 -4.97 -8.62
N ALA A 183 20.25 -5.40 -7.67
CA ALA A 183 20.68 -5.85 -6.35
C ALA A 183 21.58 -7.10 -6.42
N ALA A 184 21.26 -8.07 -7.30
CA ALA A 184 22.08 -9.27 -7.50
C ALA A 184 23.45 -8.95 -8.11
N ASN A 185 23.52 -7.94 -9.00
CA ASN A 185 24.74 -7.50 -9.66
C ASN A 185 25.56 -6.50 -8.84
N GLY A 186 25.02 -5.99 -7.71
CA GLY A 186 25.65 -4.93 -6.92
C GLY A 186 25.66 -3.57 -7.61
N ASP A 187 24.78 -3.34 -8.59
CA ASP A 187 24.68 -2.08 -9.33
C ASP A 187 23.87 -1.05 -8.55
N GLY A 188 24.57 -0.27 -7.72
CA GLY A 188 23.95 0.78 -6.90
C GLY A 188 23.31 1.91 -7.71
N VAL A 189 23.86 2.25 -8.88
CA VAL A 189 23.35 3.34 -9.72
C VAL A 189 22.04 2.92 -10.37
N LYS A 190 21.99 1.72 -10.97
CA LYS A 190 20.75 1.21 -11.54
C LYS A 190 19.69 1.00 -10.46
N ARG A 191 20.09 0.54 -9.28
CA ARG A 191 19.17 0.38 -8.14
C ARG A 191 18.55 1.71 -7.71
N GLU A 192 19.34 2.78 -7.66
CA GLU A 192 18.85 4.13 -7.37
C GLU A 192 17.88 4.65 -8.45
N GLN A 193 18.19 4.44 -9.73
CA GLN A 193 17.29 4.81 -10.83
C GLN A 193 15.93 4.09 -10.72
N VAL A 194 15.96 2.76 -10.54
CA VAL A 194 14.75 1.94 -10.41
C VAL A 194 13.96 2.32 -9.15
N ARG A 195 14.64 2.71 -8.06
CA ARG A 195 14.00 3.26 -6.85
C ARG A 195 13.14 4.48 -7.18
N ASP A 196 13.71 5.44 -7.88
CA ASP A 196 13.06 6.72 -8.18
C ASP A 196 11.90 6.53 -9.16
N GLU A 197 12.05 5.60 -10.13
CA GLU A 197 10.97 5.17 -11.01
C GLU A 197 9.81 4.52 -10.24
N MET A 198 10.11 3.64 -9.26
CA MET A 198 9.08 3.06 -8.38
C MET A 198 8.34 4.12 -7.57
N VAL A 199 9.03 5.14 -7.07
CA VAL A 199 8.41 6.26 -6.33
C VAL A 199 7.45 7.03 -7.24
N SER A 200 7.89 7.42 -8.43
CA SER A 200 7.06 8.12 -9.41
C SER A 200 5.80 7.31 -9.76
N LEU A 201 5.99 6.01 -10.05
CA LEU A 201 4.90 5.10 -10.40
C LEU A 201 3.88 4.95 -9.25
N LEU A 202 4.34 4.81 -8.01
CA LEU A 202 3.46 4.66 -6.85
C LEU A 202 2.69 5.96 -6.55
N ASN A 203 3.33 7.13 -6.69
CA ASN A 203 2.64 8.42 -6.55
C ASN A 203 1.53 8.58 -7.62
N ARG A 204 1.85 8.29 -8.89
CA ARG A 204 0.84 8.28 -9.97
C ARG A 204 -0.30 7.31 -9.68
N ARG A 205 0.02 6.08 -9.28
CA ARG A 205 -0.99 5.07 -8.94
C ARG A 205 -1.89 5.53 -7.79
N ASN A 206 -1.33 6.18 -6.77
CA ASN A 206 -2.11 6.69 -5.64
C ASN A 206 -3.05 7.83 -6.06
N TYR A 207 -2.59 8.72 -6.94
CA TYR A 207 -3.42 9.76 -7.54
C TYR A 207 -4.62 9.15 -8.28
N ILE A 208 -4.38 8.23 -9.21
CA ILE A 208 -5.43 7.56 -9.98
C ILE A 208 -6.40 6.79 -9.08
N ARG A 209 -5.88 6.10 -8.04
CA ARG A 209 -6.71 5.37 -7.06
C ARG A 209 -7.68 6.31 -6.35
N ASN A 210 -7.20 7.47 -5.91
CA ASN A 210 -8.04 8.48 -5.26
C ASN A 210 -9.09 9.00 -6.23
N LEU A 211 -8.71 9.29 -7.47
CA LEU A 211 -9.63 9.73 -8.52
C LEU A 211 -10.76 8.71 -8.76
N VAL A 212 -10.43 7.43 -8.95
CA VAL A 212 -11.42 6.35 -9.15
C VAL A 212 -12.39 6.23 -7.97
N ARG A 213 -11.89 6.41 -6.74
CA ARG A 213 -12.73 6.43 -5.54
C ARG A 213 -13.67 7.64 -5.56
N ASP A 214 -13.13 8.83 -5.79
CA ASP A 214 -13.89 10.08 -5.75
C ASP A 214 -14.98 10.09 -6.84
N ILE A 215 -14.71 9.55 -8.04
CA ILE A 215 -15.74 9.31 -9.07
C ILE A 215 -16.81 8.34 -8.56
N GLY A 216 -16.40 7.27 -7.89
CA GLY A 216 -17.32 6.29 -7.31
C GLY A 216 -18.25 6.89 -6.27
N ASP A 217 -17.74 7.78 -5.43
CA ASP A 217 -18.53 8.46 -4.39
C ASP A 217 -19.55 9.42 -5.02
N VAL A 218 -19.17 10.16 -6.07
CA VAL A 218 -20.10 11.05 -6.80
C VAL A 218 -21.20 10.25 -7.50
N LEU A 219 -20.85 9.17 -8.21
CA LEU A 219 -21.83 8.33 -8.92
C LEU A 219 -22.81 7.61 -7.98
N GLN A 220 -22.46 7.41 -6.71
CA GLN A 220 -23.34 6.82 -5.69
C GLN A 220 -24.18 7.87 -4.95
N GLY A 221 -24.07 9.15 -5.31
CA GLY A 221 -24.82 10.26 -4.71
C GLY A 221 -24.13 10.93 -3.51
N GLY A 222 -22.92 10.52 -3.12
CA GLY A 222 -22.17 11.07 -1.98
C GLY A 222 -22.86 10.93 -0.62
N PRO A 223 -22.13 11.02 0.51
CA PRO A 223 -22.72 10.88 1.83
C PRO A 223 -23.47 12.17 2.24
N GLU A 224 -24.72 12.31 1.84
CA GLU A 224 -25.64 13.15 2.59
C GLU A 224 -26.10 12.38 3.84
N GLY A 225 -25.45 12.67 4.99
CA GLY A 225 -26.07 12.59 6.31
C GLY A 225 -26.31 11.20 6.93
N THR A 226 -25.29 10.65 7.59
CA THR A 226 -25.52 9.84 8.81
C THR A 226 -24.59 10.31 9.94
N HIS A 227 -24.83 11.53 10.39
CA HIS A 227 -24.62 11.87 11.79
C HIS A 227 -25.98 12.20 12.39
N SER A 228 -26.57 11.19 13.02
CA SER A 228 -27.54 11.33 14.11
C SER A 228 -26.96 10.61 15.32
#